data_AF-A0A964ZMD4-F1
#
_entry.id   AF-A0A964ZMD4-F1
#
_cell.length_a   1.000
_cell.length_b   1.000
_cell.length_c   1.000
_cell.angle_alpha   90.00
_cell.angle_beta   90.00
_cell.angle_gamma   90.00
#
_symmetry.space_group_name_H-M   'P 1'
#
loop_
_entity.id
_entity.type
_entity.pdbx_description
1 polymer ?
#
loop_
_entity_poly.entity_id
_entity_poly.type
_entity_poly.pdbx_seq_one_letter_code
_entity_poly.pdbx_strand_id
1 'polypeptide(L)'
;LDLDRFKLGKLSTKIDASSAAQQTVSSSTSVLAREATDIFEDLNGQHAQLTAITTAKNQVVAEPIVITHSLDESGVVAYSRLVVEANENSEVTIVERFVSCKDAKSLIVPVVDVRAAQSARVTYVAINELGESTWQIGYQQAVGQRDSTMQMFTVALGGDYARMRLHGFNSHSRKRNKVRSISNESQPDVVERCMG
;
A
#
# COMPACT_ATOMS: atom_id res chain seq x y z
N LEU A 1 -0.21 -8.68 -20.72
CA LEU A 1 0.00 -7.23 -20.51
C LEU A 1 1.25 -6.84 -21.28
N ASP A 2 1.12 -5.90 -22.20
CA ASP A 2 2.23 -5.39 -23.02
C ASP A 2 2.77 -4.12 -22.36
N LEU A 3 3.94 -4.23 -21.69
CA LEU A 3 4.51 -3.16 -20.88
C LEU A 3 5.04 -1.99 -21.72
N ASP A 4 5.43 -2.24 -22.97
CA ASP A 4 6.04 -1.24 -23.87
C ASP A 4 5.05 -0.15 -24.29
N ARG A 5 3.76 -0.35 -24.02
CA ARG A 5 2.70 0.64 -24.27
C ARG A 5 2.58 1.70 -23.18
N PHE A 6 3.20 1.48 -22.02
CA PHE A 6 3.14 2.40 -20.90
C PHE A 6 4.45 3.17 -20.78
N LYS A 7 4.35 4.49 -20.69
CA LYS A 7 5.48 5.31 -20.23
C LYS A 7 5.53 5.33 -18.70
N LEU A 8 6.69 5.60 -18.12
CA LEU A 8 6.80 5.80 -16.67
C LEU A 8 6.00 7.05 -16.26
N GLY A 9 5.04 6.87 -15.37
CA GLY A 9 4.23 7.92 -14.77
C GLY A 9 4.50 8.08 -13.28
N LYS A 10 3.77 8.99 -12.64
CA LYS A 10 3.82 9.25 -11.20
C LYS A 10 2.41 9.30 -10.63
N LEU A 11 2.27 8.86 -9.39
CA LEU A 11 1.10 9.08 -8.57
C LEU A 11 1.27 10.38 -7.80
N SER A 12 0.21 11.18 -7.76
CA SER A 12 0.10 12.25 -6.77
C SER A 12 -0.19 11.60 -5.43
N THR A 13 0.65 11.84 -4.43
CA THR A 13 0.52 11.20 -3.11
C THR A 13 0.20 12.25 -2.06
N LYS A 14 -0.95 12.10 -1.40
CA LYS A 14 -1.38 12.91 -0.27
C LYS A 14 -1.39 12.06 1.00
N ILE A 15 -0.83 12.60 2.09
CA ILE A 15 -0.80 11.92 3.39
C ILE A 15 -1.58 12.77 4.39
N ASP A 16 -2.73 12.27 4.82
CA ASP A 16 -3.55 12.86 5.87
C ASP A 16 -3.27 12.11 7.18
N ALA A 17 -2.65 12.80 8.13
CA ALA A 17 -2.30 12.27 9.44
C ALA A 17 -2.41 13.38 10.50
N SER A 18 -2.59 13.01 11.77
CA SER A 18 -2.53 13.97 12.86
C SER A 18 -1.13 14.58 12.97
N SER A 19 -1.01 15.77 13.58
CA SER A 19 0.30 16.42 13.78
C SER A 19 1.30 15.55 14.55
N ALA A 20 0.81 14.71 15.46
CA ALA A 20 1.62 13.73 16.18
C ALA A 20 2.04 12.54 15.30
N ALA A 21 1.17 12.11 14.38
CA ALA A 21 1.45 11.02 13.44
C ALA A 21 2.35 11.46 12.28
N GLN A 22 2.36 12.75 11.91
CA GLN A 22 3.23 13.28 10.85
C GLN A 22 4.72 13.02 11.12
N GLN A 23 5.11 12.95 12.39
CA GLN A 23 6.49 12.65 12.82
C GLN A 23 6.92 11.21 12.50
N THR A 24 5.96 10.32 12.23
CA THR A 24 6.22 8.92 11.83
C THR A 24 6.39 8.77 10.33
N VAL A 25 5.97 9.78 9.54
CA VAL A 25 6.06 9.76 8.08
C VAL A 25 7.45 10.22 7.67
N SER A 26 8.11 9.43 6.83
CA SER A 26 9.44 9.75 6.28
C SER A 26 9.50 9.40 4.80
N SER A 27 10.31 10.15 4.05
CA SER A 27 10.62 9.86 2.64
C SER A 27 11.83 8.94 2.47
N SER A 28 12.44 8.49 3.56
CA SER A 28 13.59 7.60 3.57
C SER A 28 13.47 6.54 4.67
N THR A 29 13.79 5.30 4.33
CA THR A 29 13.95 4.18 5.28
C THR A 29 14.77 3.07 4.65
N SER A 30 15.25 2.14 5.47
CA SER A 30 15.88 0.90 4.98
C SER A 30 14.81 -0.03 4.40
N VAL A 31 14.63 0.02 3.09
CA VAL A 31 13.95 -1.05 2.34
C VAL A 31 14.79 -2.31 2.52
N LEU A 32 14.22 -3.40 3.02
CA LEU A 32 14.96 -4.66 3.08
C LEU A 32 15.19 -5.12 1.65
N ALA A 33 16.44 -5.44 1.35
CA ALA A 33 16.75 -6.20 0.16
C ALA A 33 15.95 -7.50 0.21
N ARG A 34 15.12 -7.72 -0.81
CA ARG A 34 14.52 -9.01 -1.10
C ARG A 34 14.77 -9.31 -2.56
N GLU A 35 14.82 -10.59 -2.89
CA GLU A 35 14.73 -10.99 -4.29
C GLU A 35 13.32 -10.71 -4.80
N ALA A 36 13.24 -10.04 -5.94
CA ALA A 36 11.97 -9.78 -6.60
C ALA A 36 11.35 -11.12 -7.04
N THR A 37 10.07 -11.30 -6.73
CA THR A 37 9.33 -12.52 -7.07
C THR A 37 9.05 -12.59 -8.58
N ASP A 38 8.90 -11.44 -9.22
CA ASP A 38 8.71 -11.30 -10.66
C ASP A 38 9.17 -9.92 -11.16
N ILE A 39 9.02 -9.70 -12.47
CA ILE A 39 9.45 -8.46 -13.15
C ILE A 39 8.77 -7.20 -12.61
N PHE A 40 7.53 -7.28 -12.11
CA PHE A 40 6.82 -6.09 -11.61
C PHE A 40 7.35 -5.66 -10.25
N GLU A 41 7.69 -6.61 -9.38
CA GLU A 41 8.34 -6.31 -8.10
C GLU A 41 9.76 -5.77 -8.30
N ASP A 42 10.50 -6.27 -9.31
CA ASP A 42 11.82 -5.75 -9.69
C ASP A 42 11.73 -4.31 -10.21
N LEU A 43 10.84 -4.06 -11.18
CA LEU A 43 10.60 -2.72 -11.73
C LEU A 43 10.11 -1.74 -10.65
N ASN A 44 9.31 -2.19 -9.69
CA ASN A 44 8.96 -1.37 -8.53
C ASN A 44 10.20 -0.99 -7.72
N GLY A 45 11.08 -1.95 -7.42
CA GLY A 45 12.35 -1.68 -6.73
C GLY A 45 13.22 -0.62 -7.40
N GLN A 46 13.16 -0.52 -8.73
CA GLN A 46 13.94 0.43 -9.53
C GLN A 46 13.29 1.81 -9.66
N HIS A 47 11.96 1.89 -9.68
CA HIS A 47 11.24 3.10 -10.09
C HIS A 47 10.26 3.68 -9.06
N ALA A 48 10.09 3.04 -7.90
CA ALA A 48 9.00 3.40 -6.99
C ALA A 48 9.13 4.78 -6.33
N GLN A 49 7.97 5.43 -6.18
CA GLN A 49 7.78 6.51 -5.23
C GLN A 49 7.61 5.92 -3.82
N LEU A 50 8.65 6.07 -2.99
CA LEU A 50 8.70 5.53 -1.64
C LEU A 50 8.00 6.43 -0.62
N THR A 51 7.13 5.84 0.18
CA THR A 51 6.61 6.40 1.44
C THR A 51 6.97 5.47 2.59
N ALA A 52 7.52 6.01 3.68
CA ALA A 52 7.86 5.23 4.87
C ALA A 52 7.07 5.73 6.08
N ILE A 53 6.58 4.79 6.89
CA ILE A 53 5.92 5.04 8.18
C ILE A 53 6.72 4.28 9.24
N THR A 54 7.33 4.99 10.19
CA THR A 54 8.09 4.39 11.29
C THR A 54 7.57 4.90 12.62
N THR A 55 7.02 4.01 13.45
CA THR A 55 6.57 4.38 14.80
C THR A 55 7.76 4.39 15.76
N ALA A 56 7.72 5.16 16.84
CA ALA A 56 8.63 4.97 17.97
C ALA A 56 8.22 3.74 18.81
N LYS A 57 9.10 3.30 19.71
CA LYS A 57 8.75 2.27 20.71
C LYS A 57 7.64 2.78 21.64
N ASN A 58 6.69 1.92 21.99
CA ASN A 58 5.53 2.22 22.82
C ASN A 58 4.60 3.33 22.27
N GLN A 59 4.77 3.74 21.02
CA GLN A 59 3.93 4.78 20.42
C GLN A 59 2.59 4.19 19.98
N VAL A 60 1.50 4.80 20.44
CA VAL A 60 0.16 4.53 19.93
C VAL A 60 -0.26 5.68 19.04
N VAL A 61 -0.43 5.40 17.75
CA VAL A 61 -0.97 6.34 16.77
C VAL A 61 -2.49 6.19 16.79
N ALA A 62 -3.16 7.07 17.54
CA ALA A 62 -4.59 6.96 17.81
C ALA A 62 -5.47 7.15 16.56
N GLU A 63 -5.07 8.03 15.66
CA GLU A 63 -5.79 8.32 14.42
C GLU A 63 -5.13 7.59 13.23
N PRO A 64 -5.92 7.02 12.30
CA PRO A 64 -5.37 6.39 11.12
C PRO A 64 -4.53 7.35 10.27
N ILE A 65 -3.42 6.85 9.73
CA ILE A 65 -2.65 7.54 8.68
C ILE A 65 -3.27 7.16 7.34
N VAL A 66 -3.80 8.14 6.62
CA VAL A 66 -4.43 7.93 5.31
C VAL A 66 -3.47 8.38 4.22
N ILE A 67 -3.06 7.46 3.35
CA ILE A 67 -2.21 7.71 2.19
C ILE A 67 -3.08 7.57 0.96
N THR A 68 -3.26 8.63 0.19
CA THR A 68 -4.03 8.61 -1.05
C THR A 68 -3.11 8.81 -2.23
N HIS A 69 -3.07 7.81 -3.12
CA HIS A 69 -2.40 7.84 -4.41
C HIS A 69 -3.44 8.10 -5.50
N SER A 70 -3.30 9.23 -6.19
CA SER A 70 -4.14 9.60 -7.33
C SER A 70 -3.39 9.45 -8.64
N LEU A 71 -4.05 8.81 -9.61
CA LEU A 71 -3.59 8.69 -10.99
C LEU A 71 -4.50 9.47 -11.94
N ASP A 72 -3.99 10.61 -12.39
CA ASP A 72 -4.72 11.52 -13.29
C ASP A 72 -4.28 11.38 -14.76
N GLU A 73 -3.24 10.58 -15.02
CA GLU A 73 -2.66 10.38 -16.35
C GLU A 73 -2.99 8.99 -16.93
N SER A 74 -3.31 8.96 -18.23
CA SER A 74 -3.59 7.75 -19.00
C SER A 74 -2.36 7.31 -19.82
N GLY A 75 -2.21 6.01 -20.09
CA GLY A 75 -1.09 5.46 -20.86
C GLY A 75 0.22 5.37 -20.06
N VAL A 76 0.14 5.30 -18.73
CA VAL A 76 1.32 5.24 -17.86
C VAL A 76 1.37 4.00 -16.99
N VAL A 77 2.57 3.65 -16.54
CA VAL A 77 2.81 2.74 -15.43
C VAL A 77 3.36 3.53 -14.26
N ALA A 78 2.75 3.39 -13.09
CA ALA A 78 3.20 4.04 -11.86
C ALA A 78 3.50 3.02 -10.77
N TYR A 79 4.63 3.23 -10.09
CA TYR A 79 5.13 2.34 -9.05
C TYR A 79 5.06 3.07 -7.71
N SER A 80 4.22 2.60 -6.79
CA SER A 80 4.23 3.07 -5.39
C SER A 80 4.89 2.05 -4.49
N ARG A 81 5.61 2.52 -3.48
CA ARG A 81 6.14 1.65 -2.44
C ARG A 81 5.88 2.23 -1.07
N LEU A 82 5.21 1.45 -0.23
CA LEU A 82 4.95 1.77 1.17
C LEU A 82 5.77 0.85 2.07
N VAL A 83 6.54 1.41 3.00
CA VAL A 83 7.24 0.66 4.03
C VAL A 83 6.72 1.07 5.40
N VAL A 84 6.28 0.11 6.19
CA VAL A 84 5.77 0.32 7.56
C VAL A 84 6.68 -0.41 8.54
N GLU A 85 7.37 0.35 9.38
CA GLU A 85 8.21 -0.12 10.49
C GLU A 85 7.52 0.17 11.82
N ALA A 86 6.75 -0.79 12.33
CA ALA A 86 6.12 -0.71 13.63
C ALA A 86 7.08 -1.23 14.71
N ASN A 87 7.66 -0.30 15.47
CA ASN A 87 8.59 -0.61 16.56
C ASN A 87 7.93 -1.27 17.76
N GLU A 88 8.75 -1.72 18.70
CA GLU A 88 8.33 -2.54 19.84
C GLU A 88 7.15 -1.92 20.61
N ASN A 89 6.12 -2.73 20.85
CA ASN A 89 4.90 -2.35 21.56
C ASN A 89 4.15 -1.13 20.97
N SER A 90 4.40 -0.79 19.70
CA SER A 90 3.68 0.28 19.02
C SER A 90 2.35 -0.18 18.46
N GLU A 91 1.50 0.80 18.13
CA GLU A 91 0.22 0.57 17.49
C GLU A 91 -0.05 1.62 16.42
N VAL A 92 -0.39 1.18 15.21
CA VAL A 92 -0.67 2.07 14.08
C VAL A 92 -1.70 1.46 13.14
N THR A 93 -2.56 2.32 12.61
CA THR A 93 -3.49 2.00 11.53
C THR A 93 -3.13 2.82 10.28
N ILE A 94 -2.96 2.13 9.16
CA ILE A 94 -2.68 2.74 7.86
C ILE A 94 -3.81 2.40 6.89
N VAL A 95 -4.33 3.42 6.21
CA VAL A 95 -5.27 3.28 5.11
C VAL A 95 -4.60 3.79 3.84
N GLU A 96 -4.29 2.89 2.92
CA GLU A 96 -3.70 3.23 1.62
C GLU A 96 -4.80 3.16 0.54
N ARG A 97 -5.04 4.29 -0.12
CA ARG A 97 -6.09 4.45 -1.13
C ARG A 97 -5.45 4.66 -2.49
N PHE A 98 -5.94 3.95 -3.48
CA PHE A 98 -5.60 4.15 -4.89
C PHE A 98 -6.83 4.64 -5.63
N VAL A 99 -6.72 5.81 -6.27
CA VAL A 99 -7.79 6.45 -7.02
C VAL A 99 -7.28 6.73 -8.43
N SER A 100 -8.09 6.46 -9.45
CA SER A 100 -7.77 6.85 -10.82
C SER A 100 -9.00 7.37 -11.57
N CYS A 101 -8.80 8.22 -12.57
CA CYS A 101 -9.86 8.58 -13.50
C CYS A 101 -10.49 7.34 -14.16
N LYS A 102 -11.79 7.40 -14.48
CA LYS A 102 -12.58 6.28 -15.01
C LYS A 102 -11.96 5.63 -16.26
N ASP A 103 -11.47 6.46 -17.18
CA ASP A 103 -10.95 6.04 -18.49
C ASP A 103 -9.41 6.00 -18.55
N ALA A 104 -8.73 6.04 -17.40
CA ALA A 104 -7.28 5.96 -17.35
C ALA A 104 -6.82 4.55 -17.76
N LYS A 105 -6.26 4.41 -18.97
CA LYS A 105 -5.66 3.18 -19.47
C LYS A 105 -4.24 3.08 -18.94
N SER A 106 -4.09 2.67 -17.69
CA SER A 106 -2.83 2.74 -16.97
C SER A 106 -2.63 1.53 -16.06
N LEU A 107 -1.39 1.33 -15.63
CA LEU A 107 -1.01 0.28 -14.69
C LEU A 107 -0.48 0.90 -13.40
N ILE A 108 -1.01 0.47 -12.26
CA ILE A 108 -0.45 0.77 -10.94
C ILE A 108 0.20 -0.50 -10.38
N VAL A 109 1.43 -0.40 -9.93
CA VAL A 109 2.18 -1.51 -9.34
C VAL A 109 2.56 -1.16 -7.89
N PRO A 110 1.64 -1.33 -6.92
CA PRO A 110 1.92 -1.02 -5.53
C PRO A 110 2.66 -2.15 -4.82
N VAL A 111 3.67 -1.80 -4.02
CA VAL A 111 4.36 -2.73 -3.12
C VAL A 111 4.26 -2.20 -1.70
N VAL A 112 3.74 -2.99 -0.77
CA VAL A 112 3.69 -2.66 0.66
C VAL A 112 4.45 -3.66 1.50
N ASP A 113 5.29 -3.13 2.38
CA ASP A 113 6.18 -3.87 3.25
C ASP A 113 5.88 -3.53 4.70
N VAL A 114 5.20 -4.42 5.42
CA VAL A 114 4.84 -4.21 6.82
C VAL A 114 5.73 -5.05 7.73
N ARG A 115 6.35 -4.40 8.72
CA ARG A 115 7.15 -5.04 9.75
C ARG A 115 6.63 -4.66 11.11
N ALA A 116 6.28 -5.68 11.88
CA ALA A 116 5.82 -5.53 13.25
C ALA A 116 6.87 -6.10 14.19
N ALA A 117 7.53 -5.25 14.96
CA ALA A 117 8.44 -5.65 16.02
C ALA A 117 7.68 -6.36 17.16
N GLN A 118 8.40 -6.76 18.21
CA GLN A 118 7.80 -7.46 19.33
C GLN A 118 6.61 -6.68 19.92
N SER A 119 5.49 -7.38 20.13
CA SER A 119 4.24 -6.82 20.68
C SER A 119 3.60 -5.67 19.86
N ALA A 120 4.11 -5.37 18.66
CA ALA A 120 3.56 -4.33 17.80
C ALA A 120 2.21 -4.76 17.19
N ARG A 121 1.33 -3.78 16.99
CA ARG A 121 -0.04 -3.97 16.49
C ARG A 121 -0.25 -3.11 15.25
N VAL A 122 -0.37 -3.75 14.09
CA VAL A 122 -0.51 -3.04 12.82
C VAL A 122 -1.82 -3.42 12.15
N THR A 123 -2.59 -2.41 11.76
CA THR A 123 -3.73 -2.57 10.85
C THR A 123 -3.42 -1.84 9.56
N TYR A 124 -3.43 -2.56 8.44
CA TYR A 124 -3.25 -2.00 7.11
C TYR A 124 -4.48 -2.30 6.27
N VAL A 125 -5.01 -1.28 5.61
CA VAL A 125 -6.19 -1.36 4.74
C VAL A 125 -5.83 -0.75 3.39
N ALA A 126 -5.83 -1.57 2.33
CA ALA A 126 -5.77 -1.10 0.96
C ALA A 126 -7.19 -0.88 0.42
N ILE A 127 -7.46 0.27 -0.18
CA ILE A 127 -8.73 0.60 -0.85
C ILE A 127 -8.42 0.95 -2.30
N ASN A 128 -8.99 0.21 -3.24
CA ASN A 128 -8.80 0.41 -4.67
C ASN A 128 -10.08 0.97 -5.29
N GLU A 129 -10.09 2.27 -5.57
CA GLU A 129 -11.15 3.03 -6.25
C GLU A 129 -10.68 3.37 -7.67
N LEU A 130 -10.45 2.32 -8.45
CA LEU A 130 -9.84 2.43 -9.78
C LEU A 130 -10.89 2.52 -10.89
N GLY A 131 -10.53 3.23 -11.95
CA GLY A 131 -11.32 3.35 -13.17
C GLY A 131 -11.37 2.03 -13.93
N GLU A 132 -12.41 1.86 -14.76
CA GLU A 132 -12.69 0.64 -15.53
C GLU A 132 -11.58 0.27 -16.53
N SER A 133 -10.65 1.18 -16.82
CA SER A 133 -9.51 0.93 -17.70
C SER A 133 -8.16 0.84 -16.96
N THR A 134 -8.15 0.99 -15.64
CA THR A 134 -6.93 0.96 -14.83
C THR A 134 -6.68 -0.45 -14.31
N TRP A 135 -5.46 -0.94 -14.51
CA TRP A 135 -5.00 -2.22 -14.00
C TRP A 135 -4.15 -2.01 -12.74
N GLN A 136 -4.23 -2.96 -11.81
CA GLN A 136 -3.37 -2.97 -10.63
C GLN A 136 -2.76 -4.35 -10.38
N ILE A 137 -1.44 -4.39 -10.22
CA ILE A 137 -0.69 -5.59 -9.84
C ILE A 137 0.09 -5.28 -8.57
N GLY A 138 -0.44 -5.69 -7.43
CA GLY A 138 0.07 -5.33 -6.11
C GLY A 138 0.76 -6.47 -5.36
N TYR A 139 1.71 -6.11 -4.51
CA TYR A 139 2.44 -7.01 -3.63
C TYR A 139 2.35 -6.51 -2.20
N GLN A 140 1.98 -7.40 -1.28
CA GLN A 140 1.94 -7.14 0.13
C GLN A 140 2.87 -8.12 0.82
N GLN A 141 3.73 -7.61 1.70
CA GLN A 141 4.56 -8.43 2.56
C GLN A 141 4.34 -8.04 4.01
N ALA A 142 4.18 -9.04 4.87
CA ALA A 142 4.08 -8.83 6.31
C ALA A 142 5.05 -9.73 7.08
N VAL A 143 5.91 -9.11 7.87
CA VAL A 143 6.89 -9.79 8.73
C VAL A 143 6.64 -9.36 10.18
N GLY A 144 6.15 -10.29 10.99
CA GLY A 144 5.92 -10.05 12.41
C GLY A 144 7.06 -10.61 13.25
N GLN A 145 7.35 -10.03 14.40
CA GLN A 145 8.17 -10.60 15.47
C GLN A 145 7.28 -11.20 16.58
N ARG A 146 7.87 -11.63 17.69
CA ARG A 146 7.17 -12.31 18.80
C ARG A 146 5.99 -11.47 19.31
N ASP A 147 4.85 -12.11 19.56
CA ASP A 147 3.65 -11.50 20.14
C ASP A 147 3.07 -10.29 19.36
N SER A 148 3.53 -10.08 18.13
CA SER A 148 2.96 -9.07 17.23
C SER A 148 1.61 -9.52 16.65
N THR A 149 0.78 -8.54 16.32
CA THR A 149 -0.50 -8.75 15.61
C THR A 149 -0.53 -7.87 14.36
N MET A 150 -0.82 -8.49 13.22
CA MET A 150 -1.00 -7.78 11.95
C MET A 150 -2.32 -8.16 11.30
N GLN A 151 -3.05 -7.14 10.89
CA GLN A 151 -4.28 -7.27 10.12
C GLN A 151 -4.11 -6.55 8.79
N MET A 152 -4.29 -7.27 7.69
CA MET A 152 -4.26 -6.70 6.35
C MET A 152 -5.60 -6.93 5.67
N PHE A 153 -6.16 -5.82 5.21
CA PHE A 153 -7.41 -5.77 4.48
C PHE A 153 -7.14 -5.23 3.07
N THR A 154 -7.84 -5.77 2.10
CA THR A 154 -7.90 -5.19 0.76
C THR A 154 -9.36 -5.10 0.35
N VAL A 155 -9.77 -3.89 0.00
CA VAL A 155 -11.09 -3.52 -0.50
C VAL A 155 -10.91 -3.09 -1.94
N ALA A 156 -11.50 -3.82 -2.88
CA ALA A 156 -11.49 -3.45 -4.30
C ALA A 156 -12.90 -3.04 -4.72
N LEU A 157 -13.05 -1.79 -5.19
CA LEU A 157 -14.31 -1.14 -5.57
C LEU A 157 -14.35 -0.75 -7.07
N GLY A 158 -13.33 -1.13 -7.84
CA GLY A 158 -13.18 -0.80 -9.26
C GLY A 158 -11.88 -1.35 -9.85
N GLY A 159 -11.60 -1.00 -11.11
CA GLY A 159 -10.48 -1.52 -11.90
C GLY A 159 -10.90 -2.59 -12.90
N ASP A 160 -10.26 -2.59 -14.07
CA ASP A 160 -10.44 -3.65 -15.09
C ASP A 160 -9.88 -4.99 -14.60
N TYR A 161 -8.74 -4.91 -13.92
CA TYR A 161 -8.03 -6.06 -13.39
C TYR A 161 -7.21 -5.67 -12.16
N ALA A 162 -7.44 -6.35 -11.03
CA ALA A 162 -6.67 -6.18 -9.80
C ALA A 162 -6.17 -7.54 -9.31
N ARG A 163 -4.85 -7.72 -9.22
CA ARG A 163 -4.23 -8.90 -8.59
C ARG A 163 -3.36 -8.45 -7.42
N MET A 164 -3.67 -8.94 -6.23
CA MET A 164 -2.85 -8.73 -5.04
C MET A 164 -2.19 -10.05 -4.64
N ARG A 165 -0.85 -10.05 -4.53
CA ARG A 165 -0.12 -11.17 -3.90
C ARG A 165 0.25 -10.79 -2.48
N LEU A 166 -0.04 -11.67 -1.54
CA LEU A 166 0.36 -11.49 -0.16
C LEU A 166 1.32 -12.59 0.30
N HIS A 167 2.44 -12.19 0.90
CA HIS A 167 3.37 -13.09 1.57
C HIS A 167 3.50 -12.72 3.06
N GLY A 168 3.16 -13.65 3.95
CA GLY A 168 3.38 -13.51 5.38
C GLY A 168 4.51 -14.41 5.88
N PHE A 169 5.49 -13.87 6.59
CA PHE A 169 6.56 -14.66 7.23
C PHE A 169 6.53 -14.49 8.76
N ASN A 170 6.58 -15.63 9.48
CA ASN A 170 6.55 -15.67 10.93
C ASN A 170 7.80 -16.36 11.50
N SER A 171 8.71 -15.57 12.07
CA SER A 171 9.93 -16.09 12.72
C SER A 171 9.77 -16.84 14.06
N HIS A 172 8.59 -16.86 14.71
CA HIS A 172 8.41 -17.36 16.11
C HIS A 172 6.98 -17.87 16.41
N SER A 173 6.81 -18.73 17.42
CA SER A 173 5.65 -19.63 17.67
C SER A 173 4.40 -19.05 18.34
N ARG A 174 4.30 -17.74 18.62
CA ARG A 174 3.09 -17.08 19.17
C ARG A 174 2.77 -15.80 18.38
N LYS A 175 2.13 -15.93 17.22
CA LYS A 175 1.75 -14.81 16.33
C LYS A 175 0.38 -15.03 15.73
N ARG A 176 -0.34 -13.94 15.46
CA ARG A 176 -1.58 -13.96 14.67
C ARG A 176 -1.45 -12.99 13.51
N ASN A 177 -1.22 -13.52 12.32
CA ASN A 177 -1.45 -12.79 11.07
C ASN A 177 -2.85 -13.14 10.59
N LYS A 178 -3.73 -12.15 10.54
CA LYS A 178 -5.08 -12.33 10.02
C LYS A 178 -5.19 -11.56 8.71
N VAL A 179 -5.43 -12.30 7.64
CA VAL A 179 -5.60 -11.74 6.30
C VAL A 179 -7.06 -11.84 5.93
N ARG A 180 -7.64 -10.74 5.44
CA ARG A 180 -9.02 -10.72 4.91
C ARG A 180 -9.11 -9.84 3.68
N SER A 181 -9.49 -10.41 2.55
CA SER A 181 -9.88 -9.66 1.35
C SER A 181 -11.40 -9.54 1.29
N ILE A 182 -11.91 -8.34 1.01
CA ILE A 182 -13.31 -8.09 0.72
C ILE A 182 -13.35 -7.45 -0.66
N SER A 183 -13.85 -8.16 -1.65
CA SER A 183 -14.07 -7.64 -3.01
C SER A 183 -15.55 -7.32 -3.17
N ASN A 184 -15.86 -6.11 -3.61
CA ASN A 184 -17.22 -5.73 -4.00
C ASN A 184 -17.15 -5.14 -5.41
N GLU A 185 -17.71 -5.84 -6.40
CA GLU A 185 -17.69 -5.43 -7.80
C GLU A 185 -18.73 -4.35 -8.14
N SER A 186 -19.55 -3.92 -7.16
CA SER A 186 -20.50 -2.82 -7.32
C SER A 186 -19.91 -1.48 -6.85
N GLN A 187 -19.86 -0.51 -7.77
CA GLN A 187 -19.29 0.82 -7.57
C GLN A 187 -20.19 1.71 -6.71
N PRO A 188 -19.67 2.43 -5.70
CA PRO A 188 -20.29 3.65 -5.20
C PRO A 188 -20.05 4.82 -6.18
N ASP A 189 -21.06 5.69 -6.38
CA ASP A 189 -20.99 6.92 -7.19
C ASP A 189 -20.00 7.95 -6.62
N VAL A 190 -18.69 7.71 -6.73
CA VAL A 190 -17.66 8.64 -6.23
C VAL A 190 -16.50 8.74 -7.20
N VAL A 191 -16.62 9.51 -8.28
CA VAL A 191 -15.47 10.24 -8.88
C VAL A 191 -15.97 11.45 -9.68
N GLU A 192 -16.13 12.60 -9.02
CA GLU A 192 -16.15 13.89 -9.72
C GLU A 192 -14.82 14.60 -9.44
N ARG A 193 -13.78 14.24 -10.19
CA ARG A 193 -12.48 14.93 -10.19
C ARG A 193 -11.62 14.54 -11.40
N CYS A 194 -12.15 14.73 -12.60
CA CYS A 194 -11.32 14.78 -13.81
C CYS A 194 -11.85 15.91 -14.71
N MET A 195 -11.79 17.16 -14.23
CA MET A 195 -11.78 18.41 -15.00
C MET A 195 -11.72 19.59 -14.02
N GLY A 196 -10.57 20.27 -13.98
CA GLY A 196 -10.29 21.43 -13.14
C GLY A 196 -8.80 21.74 -13.12
#